data_AF-A0A1F7DAI2-F1
#
_entry.id   AF-A0A1F7DAI2-F1
#
_cell.length_a   1.000
_cell.length_b   1.000
_cell.length_c   1.000
_cell.angle_alpha   90.00
_cell.angle_beta   90.00
_cell.angle_gamma   90.00
#
_symmetry.space_group_name_H-M   'P 1'
#
loop_
_entity.id
_entity.type
_entity.pdbx_description
1 polymer ?
#
loop_
_entity_poly.entity_id
_entity_poly.type
_entity_poly.pdbx_seq_one_letter_code
_entity_poly.pdbx_strand_id
1 'polypeptide(L)'
;MEQICRNGWCKQPFEIAEGDLTFYESVSPVFSGLKQLIPPPTRCPQCRQQLRLSFRNERKLYRRTCDLTGKPILSIYAPDMPYKVYDRDAWWGDQWEALSYGRAYDFSKTMRQQLRELYAEVPHVGLYNTNIENSSYTNYALNQKNCYLIFGAGDNEDCLYGKFVVYCKDCVDCLAVYSSELCYEGVASEQCYGCRFFVNCRNCRNCTMIEDCLGCTDCIGCFGLRAKQYCIFNKQYSAQEYARLTKEYSALSQGGIGYLRQTLSEIKASLPHPHAHIYASENCTGDSVYNSKNCSNAFDCKDCEDCRNVYFAPKTLCTQDCAFCAPDGDRYCYSVCSTVDLESSMACFYVWYGSNIYYSLECHHNSNIFGCVGLKNKRYCILNKQYTKDEYENLVAKIIASMRASGEWGEYLPADLSPFAYNETIAQEYFPLTKESAMQNGWRWRDETEEAPKTGKTIPGHKLPEDIAGVPDDILNWPIVCEATARPFQIVKQELDFYRKMQLPVPHLHPDERHKQRMASRNPYKLWKRQCAKCKKGIETTYAPERPEIVYCEECYLKEVY
;
A
#
# COMPACT_ATOMS: atom_id res chain seq x y z
N MET A 1 13.22 -26.82 8.84
CA MET A 1 13.20 -27.64 7.62
C MET A 1 13.46 -26.74 6.43
N GLU A 2 14.43 -27.08 5.56
CA GLU A 2 14.68 -26.35 4.32
C GLU A 2 13.77 -26.86 3.20
N GLN A 3 13.22 -25.96 2.38
CA GLN A 3 12.47 -26.28 1.17
C GLN A 3 12.91 -25.42 -0.01
N ILE A 4 12.76 -25.95 -1.23
CA ILE A 4 13.02 -25.21 -2.48
C ILE A 4 11.73 -24.56 -2.96
N CYS A 5 11.77 -23.27 -3.32
CA CYS A 5 10.60 -22.57 -3.84
C CYS A 5 10.03 -23.24 -5.11
N ARG A 6 8.73 -23.59 -5.07
CA ARG A 6 8.01 -24.22 -6.19
C ARG A 6 8.09 -23.43 -7.50
N ASN A 7 8.05 -22.09 -7.46
CA ASN A 7 8.04 -21.23 -8.64
C ASN A 7 9.24 -21.50 -9.57
N GLY A 8 8.97 -21.60 -10.87
CA GLY A 8 9.94 -21.99 -11.90
C GLY A 8 11.19 -21.09 -11.94
N TRP A 9 10.97 -19.78 -11.82
CA TRP A 9 11.97 -18.72 -11.93
C TRP A 9 12.70 -18.38 -10.63
N CYS A 10 12.24 -18.89 -9.48
CA CYS A 10 12.80 -18.53 -8.18
C CYS A 10 13.82 -19.58 -7.70
N LYS A 11 13.34 -20.81 -7.46
CA LYS A 11 14.12 -21.95 -6.95
C LYS A 11 15.02 -21.69 -5.74
N GLN A 12 14.87 -20.55 -5.06
CA GLN A 12 15.63 -20.24 -3.86
C GLN A 12 15.22 -21.20 -2.72
N PRO A 13 16.18 -21.66 -1.90
CA PRO A 13 15.86 -22.30 -0.63
C PRO A 13 15.17 -21.30 0.30
N PHE A 14 14.28 -21.82 1.15
CA PHE A 14 13.69 -21.07 2.25
C PHE A 14 13.43 -22.01 3.43
N GLU A 15 13.48 -21.44 4.63
CA GLU A 15 13.27 -22.18 5.87
C GLU A 15 11.81 -22.17 6.30
N ILE A 16 11.31 -23.35 6.66
CA ILE A 16 10.13 -23.54 7.52
C ILE A 16 10.65 -23.87 8.92
N ALA A 17 10.51 -22.93 9.83
CA ALA A 17 10.90 -23.05 11.23
C ALA A 17 9.88 -23.88 12.01
N GLU A 18 10.25 -24.36 13.20
CA GLU A 18 9.35 -25.12 14.07
C GLU A 18 8.08 -24.31 14.43
N GLY A 19 8.25 -23.02 14.74
CA GLY A 19 7.14 -22.10 15.01
C GLY A 19 6.15 -21.93 13.85
N ASP A 20 6.57 -22.11 12.59
CA ASP A 20 5.65 -22.10 11.44
C ASP A 20 4.71 -23.32 11.49
N LEU A 21 5.23 -24.49 11.87
CA LEU A 21 4.44 -25.72 11.97
C LEU A 21 3.43 -25.63 13.11
N THR A 22 3.85 -25.11 14.26
CA THR A 22 2.96 -24.80 15.39
C THR A 22 1.87 -23.79 14.98
N PHE A 23 2.21 -22.77 14.19
CA PHE A 23 1.24 -21.80 13.68
C PHE A 23 0.19 -22.45 12.75
N TYR A 24 0.61 -23.21 11.72
CA TYR A 24 -0.36 -23.86 10.82
C TYR A 24 -1.26 -24.84 11.56
N GLU A 25 -0.73 -25.57 12.54
CA GLU A 25 -1.53 -26.44 13.38
C GLU A 25 -2.55 -25.65 14.23
N SER A 26 -2.19 -24.50 14.79
CA SER A 26 -3.09 -23.73 15.67
C SER A 26 -4.27 -23.10 14.92
N VAL A 27 -4.04 -22.63 13.69
CA VAL A 27 -5.07 -21.96 12.86
C VAL A 27 -5.87 -22.91 11.95
N SER A 28 -5.66 -24.23 12.07
CA SER A 28 -6.35 -25.26 11.28
C SER A 28 -7.83 -25.40 11.67
N PRO A 29 -8.81 -25.23 10.75
CA PRO A 29 -10.24 -25.23 11.07
C PRO A 29 -10.77 -26.61 11.48
N VAL A 30 -11.94 -26.63 12.13
CA VAL A 30 -12.68 -27.85 12.46
C VAL A 30 -13.99 -27.89 11.66
N PHE A 31 -14.23 -29.00 10.95
CA PHE A 31 -15.49 -29.26 10.24
C PHE A 31 -15.95 -30.70 10.53
N SER A 32 -17.24 -30.89 10.86
CA SER A 32 -17.80 -32.19 11.28
C SER A 32 -16.99 -32.88 12.40
N GLY A 33 -16.51 -32.09 13.37
CA GLY A 33 -15.67 -32.58 14.49
C GLY A 33 -14.22 -32.94 14.14
N LEU A 34 -13.80 -32.80 12.88
CA LEU A 34 -12.45 -33.14 12.42
C LEU A 34 -11.60 -31.89 12.17
N LYS A 35 -10.42 -31.82 12.82
CA LYS A 35 -9.42 -30.78 12.60
C LYS A 35 -8.77 -30.95 11.22
N GLN A 36 -8.90 -29.95 10.38
CA GLN A 36 -8.43 -29.95 9.00
C GLN A 36 -7.06 -29.30 8.91
N LEU A 37 -6.00 -30.09 9.15
CA LEU A 37 -4.63 -29.59 9.18
C LEU A 37 -4.23 -28.85 7.90
N ILE A 38 -3.70 -27.63 8.06
CA ILE A 38 -3.16 -26.77 7.00
C ILE A 38 -1.69 -27.16 6.74
N PRO A 39 -1.29 -27.41 5.48
CA PRO A 39 0.10 -27.72 5.14
C PRO A 39 0.99 -26.47 5.10
N PRO A 40 2.31 -26.62 5.34
CA PRO A 40 3.27 -25.53 5.19
C PRO A 40 3.42 -25.07 3.72
N PRO A 41 3.89 -23.83 3.47
CA PRO A 41 3.87 -23.21 2.15
C PRO A 41 4.85 -23.85 1.17
N THR A 42 4.45 -24.03 -0.09
CA THR A 42 5.34 -24.51 -1.17
C THR A 42 6.16 -23.40 -1.86
N ARG A 43 5.94 -22.13 -1.52
CA ARG A 43 6.65 -20.96 -2.08
C ARG A 43 7.36 -20.16 -0.99
N CYS A 44 8.53 -19.58 -1.33
CA CYS A 44 9.25 -18.68 -0.44
C CYS A 44 8.46 -17.38 -0.17
N PRO A 45 8.73 -16.66 0.94
CA PRO A 45 7.96 -15.49 1.34
C PRO A 45 7.82 -14.41 0.27
N GLN A 46 8.90 -14.09 -0.46
CA GLN A 46 8.88 -13.09 -1.53
C GLN A 46 7.93 -13.47 -2.68
N CYS A 47 7.93 -14.75 -3.09
CA CYS A 47 7.02 -15.25 -4.13
C CYS A 47 5.56 -15.28 -3.66
N ARG A 48 5.29 -15.50 -2.37
CA ARG A 48 3.94 -15.36 -1.81
C ARG A 48 3.50 -13.89 -1.79
N GLN A 49 4.40 -12.97 -1.45
CA GLN A 49 4.14 -11.53 -1.44
C GLN A 49 3.84 -11.00 -2.85
N GLN A 50 4.67 -11.33 -3.84
CA GLN A 50 4.45 -10.96 -5.24
C GLN A 50 3.08 -11.45 -5.75
N LEU A 51 2.68 -12.69 -5.41
CA LEU A 51 1.38 -13.26 -5.76
C LEU A 51 0.21 -12.52 -5.08
N ARG A 52 0.31 -12.21 -3.79
CA ARG A 52 -0.71 -11.44 -3.08
C ARG A 52 -0.92 -10.06 -3.72
N LEU A 53 0.18 -9.33 -3.94
CA LEU A 53 0.17 -8.00 -4.53
C LEU A 53 -0.38 -7.96 -5.97
N SER A 54 -0.37 -9.07 -6.71
CA SER A 54 -0.91 -9.13 -8.08
C SER A 54 -2.44 -9.12 -8.14
N PHE A 55 -3.13 -9.12 -6.99
CA PHE A 55 -4.60 -9.06 -6.94
C PHE A 55 -5.14 -7.64 -6.81
N ARG A 56 -4.31 -6.64 -6.47
CA ARG A 56 -4.77 -5.29 -6.11
C ARG A 56 -4.28 -4.23 -7.09
N ASN A 57 -5.21 -3.68 -7.89
CA ASN A 57 -5.02 -2.45 -8.66
C ASN A 57 -5.51 -1.27 -7.83
N GLU A 58 -4.59 -0.37 -7.45
CA GLU A 58 -4.94 0.86 -6.73
C GLU A 58 -5.24 2.03 -7.65
N ARG A 59 -4.46 2.21 -8.74
CA ARG A 59 -4.31 3.50 -9.45
C ARG A 59 -4.46 3.46 -10.97
N LYS A 60 -4.53 2.29 -11.60
CA LYS A 60 -4.93 2.20 -13.01
C LYS A 60 -6.46 2.31 -13.07
N LEU A 61 -6.93 3.53 -13.28
CA LEU A 61 -8.35 3.87 -13.26
C LEU A 61 -8.88 4.05 -14.68
N TYR A 62 -9.92 3.30 -15.00
CA TYR A 62 -10.53 3.20 -16.33
C TYR A 62 -11.91 3.83 -16.35
N ARG A 63 -12.27 4.44 -17.49
CA ARG A 63 -13.66 4.83 -17.78
C ARG A 63 -14.42 3.60 -18.26
N ARG A 64 -15.52 3.25 -17.58
CA ARG A 64 -16.47 2.20 -17.98
C ARG A 64 -17.88 2.77 -18.04
N THR A 65 -18.81 1.93 -18.50
CA THR A 65 -20.24 2.07 -18.22
C THR A 65 -20.61 1.08 -17.11
N CYS A 66 -21.49 1.46 -16.19
CA CYS A 66 -22.06 0.57 -15.18
C CYS A 66 -22.98 -0.45 -15.86
N ASP A 67 -22.67 -1.75 -15.70
CA ASP A 67 -23.42 -2.85 -16.32
C ASP A 67 -24.86 -3.00 -15.78
N LEU A 68 -25.21 -2.35 -14.66
CA LEU A 68 -26.58 -2.33 -14.11
C LEU A 68 -27.37 -1.07 -14.49
N THR A 69 -26.72 0.11 -14.45
CA THR A 69 -27.41 1.40 -14.53
C THR A 69 -27.20 2.16 -15.84
N GLY A 70 -26.26 1.71 -16.69
CA GLY A 70 -25.91 2.39 -17.94
C GLY A 70 -25.17 3.73 -17.76
N LYS A 71 -24.87 4.13 -16.52
CA LYS A 71 -24.16 5.38 -16.21
C LYS A 71 -22.66 5.27 -16.52
N PRO A 72 -21.98 6.35 -16.94
CA PRO A 72 -20.52 6.38 -16.99
C PRO A 72 -19.92 6.30 -15.57
N ILE A 73 -18.89 5.48 -15.39
CA ILE A 73 -18.22 5.24 -14.10
C ILE A 73 -16.71 5.26 -14.24
N LEU A 74 -16.03 5.45 -13.11
CA LEU A 74 -14.62 5.14 -12.93
C LEU A 74 -14.48 3.74 -12.33
N SER A 75 -13.48 2.98 -12.75
CA SER A 75 -13.27 1.60 -12.27
C SER A 75 -11.82 1.16 -12.31
N ILE A 76 -11.42 0.24 -11.42
CA ILE A 76 -10.13 -0.47 -11.50
C ILE A 76 -10.10 -1.61 -12.54
N TYR A 77 -11.24 -1.98 -13.13
CA TYR A 77 -11.33 -3.08 -14.10
C TYR A 77 -11.24 -2.52 -15.53
N ALA A 78 -10.21 -2.91 -16.30
CA ALA A 78 -10.03 -2.44 -17.67
C ALA A 78 -11.21 -2.82 -18.59
N PRO A 79 -11.66 -1.95 -19.51
CA PRO A 79 -12.92 -2.12 -20.27
C PRO A 79 -12.91 -3.34 -21.20
N ASP A 80 -11.73 -3.83 -21.57
CA ASP A 80 -11.46 -5.03 -22.35
C ASP A 80 -11.54 -6.34 -21.53
N MET A 81 -11.72 -6.26 -20.20
CA MET A 81 -11.86 -7.43 -19.33
C MET A 81 -13.33 -7.91 -19.22
N PRO A 82 -13.57 -9.24 -19.12
CA PRO A 82 -14.89 -9.86 -19.25
C PRO A 82 -15.83 -9.68 -18.02
N TYR A 83 -15.47 -8.81 -17.08
CA TYR A 83 -16.16 -8.64 -15.81
C TYR A 83 -17.32 -7.65 -15.92
N LYS A 84 -18.47 -7.99 -15.31
CA LYS A 84 -19.55 -7.04 -15.07
C LYS A 84 -19.16 -6.14 -13.90
N VAL A 85 -19.31 -4.83 -14.07
CA VAL A 85 -18.89 -3.83 -13.09
C VAL A 85 -20.01 -2.84 -12.82
N TYR A 86 -20.37 -2.71 -11.55
CA TYR A 86 -21.40 -1.79 -11.08
C TYR A 86 -20.77 -0.57 -10.41
N ASP A 87 -21.42 0.60 -10.49
CA ASP A 87 -21.09 1.72 -9.60
C ASP A 87 -21.33 1.32 -8.13
N ARG A 88 -20.69 2.04 -7.19
CA ARG A 88 -20.80 1.76 -5.76
C ARG A 88 -22.26 1.68 -5.31
N ASP A 89 -23.09 2.66 -5.68
CA ASP A 89 -24.45 2.76 -5.15
C ASP A 89 -25.35 1.64 -5.71
N ALA A 90 -25.18 1.31 -7.00
CA ALA A 90 -25.79 0.15 -7.64
C ALA A 90 -25.32 -1.19 -7.05
N TRP A 91 -24.03 -1.32 -6.72
CA TRP A 91 -23.47 -2.55 -6.14
C TRP A 91 -23.96 -2.76 -4.70
N TRP A 92 -24.02 -1.71 -3.89
CA TRP A 92 -24.47 -1.82 -2.50
C TRP A 92 -26.00 -1.90 -2.35
N GLY A 93 -26.77 -1.29 -3.25
CA GLY A 93 -28.23 -1.34 -3.24
C GLY A 93 -28.85 -2.70 -3.54
N ASP A 94 -30.19 -2.73 -3.56
CA ASP A 94 -31.02 -3.94 -3.64
C ASP A 94 -31.41 -4.35 -5.07
N GLN A 95 -30.81 -3.73 -6.08
CA GLN A 95 -31.11 -3.98 -7.51
C GLN A 95 -30.54 -5.32 -8.03
N TRP A 96 -29.74 -6.02 -7.23
CA TRP A 96 -29.22 -7.37 -7.51
C TRP A 96 -28.96 -8.12 -6.20
N GLU A 97 -28.96 -9.47 -6.24
CA GLU A 97 -28.66 -10.31 -5.06
C GLU A 97 -27.61 -11.38 -5.44
N ALA A 98 -26.55 -11.47 -4.65
CA ALA A 98 -25.41 -12.35 -4.89
C ALA A 98 -25.78 -13.85 -4.82
N LEU A 99 -26.79 -14.23 -4.02
CA LEU A 99 -27.29 -15.61 -3.95
C LEU A 99 -27.92 -16.09 -5.28
N SER A 100 -28.36 -15.20 -6.19
CA SER A 100 -28.90 -15.62 -7.49
C SER A 100 -27.85 -16.26 -8.40
N TYR A 101 -26.56 -16.07 -8.10
CA TYR A 101 -25.41 -16.68 -8.78
C TYR A 101 -24.93 -17.97 -8.08
N GLY A 102 -25.63 -18.43 -7.04
CA GLY A 102 -25.20 -19.54 -6.19
C GLY A 102 -25.12 -20.88 -6.91
N ARG A 103 -23.99 -21.57 -6.78
CA ARG A 103 -23.71 -22.87 -7.43
C ARG A 103 -23.65 -24.01 -6.42
N ALA A 104 -24.09 -25.20 -6.83
CA ALA A 104 -23.75 -26.43 -6.12
C ALA A 104 -22.29 -26.80 -6.42
N TYR A 105 -21.58 -27.39 -5.46
CA TYR A 105 -20.19 -27.80 -5.65
C TYR A 105 -20.10 -29.02 -6.59
N ASP A 106 -19.30 -28.90 -7.65
CA ASP A 106 -19.04 -29.94 -8.63
C ASP A 106 -17.71 -30.65 -8.33
N PHE A 107 -17.77 -31.90 -7.87
CA PHE A 107 -16.58 -32.71 -7.56
C PHE A 107 -15.79 -33.19 -8.78
N SER A 108 -16.28 -32.97 -10.01
CA SER A 108 -15.49 -33.19 -11.23
C SER A 108 -14.54 -32.03 -11.55
N LYS A 109 -14.69 -30.88 -10.87
CA LYS A 109 -13.89 -29.67 -11.05
C LYS A 109 -13.06 -29.34 -9.80
N THR A 110 -11.91 -28.71 -10.02
CA THR A 110 -11.10 -28.16 -8.92
C THR A 110 -11.72 -26.88 -8.36
N MET A 111 -11.35 -26.49 -7.13
CA MET A 111 -11.86 -25.26 -6.52
C MET A 111 -11.52 -24.02 -7.37
N ARG A 112 -10.28 -23.95 -7.89
CA ARG A 112 -9.82 -22.89 -8.81
C ARG A 112 -10.69 -22.76 -10.05
N GLN A 113 -11.16 -23.86 -10.63
CA GLN A 113 -12.04 -23.82 -11.81
C GLN A 113 -13.39 -23.20 -11.46
N GLN A 114 -14.03 -23.68 -10.38
CA GLN A 114 -15.34 -23.19 -9.95
C GLN A 114 -15.30 -21.72 -9.52
N LEU A 115 -14.24 -21.29 -8.82
CA LEU A 115 -14.02 -19.88 -8.50
C LEU A 115 -13.85 -19.01 -9.75
N ARG A 116 -13.06 -19.45 -10.75
CA ARG A 116 -12.86 -18.67 -11.99
C ARG A 116 -14.17 -18.48 -12.76
N GLU A 117 -14.96 -19.54 -12.88
CA GLU A 117 -16.26 -19.50 -13.58
C GLU A 117 -17.27 -18.61 -12.86
N LEU A 118 -17.36 -18.69 -11.52
CA LEU A 118 -18.26 -17.85 -10.73
C LEU A 118 -17.85 -16.38 -10.75
N TYR A 119 -16.55 -16.09 -10.58
CA TYR A 119 -16.00 -14.73 -10.55
C TYR A 119 -16.16 -13.97 -11.88
N ALA A 120 -16.23 -14.68 -13.01
CA ALA A 120 -16.52 -14.07 -14.30
C ALA A 120 -17.99 -13.61 -14.45
N GLU A 121 -18.94 -14.24 -13.75
CA GLU A 121 -20.37 -13.97 -13.91
C GLU A 121 -20.98 -13.04 -12.87
N VAL A 122 -20.45 -13.07 -11.64
CA VAL A 122 -20.87 -12.21 -10.51
C VAL A 122 -20.43 -10.76 -10.77
N PRO A 123 -21.28 -9.75 -10.51
CA PRO A 123 -20.92 -8.34 -10.63
C PRO A 123 -19.95 -7.84 -9.56
N HIS A 124 -18.98 -7.03 -9.99
CA HIS A 124 -17.95 -6.41 -9.15
C HIS A 124 -18.25 -4.93 -8.88
N VAL A 125 -17.75 -4.41 -7.76
CA VAL A 125 -17.84 -2.97 -7.46
C VAL A 125 -16.73 -2.22 -8.21
N GLY A 126 -17.07 -1.09 -8.83
CA GLY A 126 -16.12 -0.35 -9.67
C GLY A 126 -14.90 0.18 -8.93
N LEU A 127 -15.09 0.70 -7.71
CA LEU A 127 -14.07 1.23 -6.81
C LEU A 127 -14.43 0.88 -5.37
N TYR A 128 -13.43 0.60 -4.53
CA TYR A 128 -13.63 0.33 -3.10
C TYR A 128 -13.56 1.64 -2.31
N ASN A 129 -14.67 2.36 -2.19
CA ASN A 129 -14.75 3.53 -1.31
C ASN A 129 -16.05 3.58 -0.50
N THR A 130 -15.92 4.07 0.74
CA THR A 130 -16.99 4.11 1.76
C THR A 130 -16.98 5.48 2.43
N ASN A 131 -18.18 6.05 2.68
CA ASN A 131 -18.35 7.37 3.29
C ASN A 131 -17.50 8.45 2.61
N ILE A 132 -17.76 8.70 1.32
CA ILE A 132 -17.04 9.72 0.57
C ILE A 132 -17.92 10.91 0.17
N GLU A 133 -17.42 12.12 0.42
CA GLU A 133 -17.98 13.40 0.01
C GLU A 133 -17.00 14.05 -0.96
N ASN A 134 -17.45 14.40 -2.18
CA ASN A 134 -16.62 15.04 -3.22
C ASN A 134 -15.26 14.32 -3.48
N SER A 135 -15.21 12.99 -3.35
CA SER A 135 -13.96 12.20 -3.40
C SER A 135 -14.03 10.97 -4.32
N SER A 136 -14.77 11.07 -5.43
CA SER A 136 -15.07 9.95 -6.34
C SER A 136 -13.85 9.33 -7.05
N TYR A 137 -12.69 9.98 -6.98
CA TYR A 137 -11.40 9.50 -7.52
C TYR A 137 -10.52 8.83 -6.47
N THR A 138 -11.09 8.42 -5.32
CA THR A 138 -10.41 7.66 -4.27
C THR A 138 -10.76 6.17 -4.36
N ASN A 139 -9.80 5.30 -3.99
CA ASN A 139 -9.95 3.85 -4.07
C ASN A 139 -9.19 3.14 -2.93
N TYR A 140 -9.76 2.06 -2.40
CA TYR A 140 -9.48 1.52 -1.06
C TYR A 140 -9.46 2.61 0.01
N ALA A 141 -10.54 3.40 0.06
CA ALA A 141 -10.61 4.61 0.87
C ALA A 141 -11.87 4.70 1.73
N LEU A 142 -11.70 4.99 3.02
CA LEU A 142 -12.77 5.17 4.00
C LEU A 142 -12.80 6.63 4.47
N ASN A 143 -13.99 7.21 4.69
CA ASN A 143 -14.16 8.52 5.32
C ASN A 143 -13.30 9.61 4.63
N GLN A 144 -13.62 9.94 3.37
CA GLN A 144 -12.87 10.93 2.59
C GLN A 144 -13.74 12.13 2.21
N LYS A 145 -13.26 13.34 2.47
CA LYS A 145 -13.94 14.59 2.12
C LYS A 145 -13.03 15.48 1.29
N ASN A 146 -13.48 15.89 0.11
CA ASN A 146 -12.70 16.68 -0.86
C ASN A 146 -11.32 16.07 -1.20
N CYS A 147 -11.23 14.74 -1.26
CA CYS A 147 -9.97 14.05 -1.53
C CYS A 147 -9.86 13.60 -3.00
N TYR A 148 -8.69 13.80 -3.62
CA TYR A 148 -8.49 13.53 -5.03
C TYR A 148 -7.26 12.64 -5.30
N LEU A 149 -7.46 11.53 -6.01
CA LEU A 149 -6.42 10.53 -6.34
C LEU A 149 -5.62 10.10 -5.10
N ILE A 150 -6.35 9.70 -4.06
CA ILE A 150 -5.82 9.09 -2.84
C ILE A 150 -6.17 7.60 -2.78
N PHE A 151 -5.18 6.79 -2.39
CA PHE A 151 -5.22 5.33 -2.49
C PHE A 151 -4.80 4.64 -1.19
N GLY A 152 -5.63 3.71 -0.70
CA GLY A 152 -5.36 3.00 0.56
C GLY A 152 -5.36 3.98 1.74
N ALA A 153 -6.51 4.53 2.12
CA ALA A 153 -6.59 5.70 2.97
C ALA A 153 -7.81 5.70 3.91
N GLY A 154 -7.71 6.46 5.01
CA GLY A 154 -8.78 6.56 6.02
C GLY A 154 -8.84 7.96 6.63
N ASP A 155 -10.05 8.48 6.82
CA ASP A 155 -10.30 9.66 7.67
C ASP A 155 -9.52 10.92 7.25
N ASN A 156 -9.72 11.38 6.01
CA ASN A 156 -9.02 12.56 5.48
C ASN A 156 -9.97 13.66 4.99
N GLU A 157 -9.51 14.90 5.11
CA GLU A 157 -10.18 16.10 4.58
C GLU A 157 -9.21 16.91 3.71
N ASP A 158 -9.67 17.38 2.54
CA ASP A 158 -8.93 18.28 1.64
C ASP A 158 -7.53 17.77 1.19
N CYS A 159 -7.35 16.46 1.02
CA CYS A 159 -6.05 15.84 0.68
C CYS A 159 -5.95 15.37 -0.79
N LEU A 160 -4.76 15.47 -1.42
CA LEU A 160 -4.57 15.13 -2.84
C LEU A 160 -3.32 14.28 -3.14
N TYR A 161 -3.40 13.43 -4.17
CA TYR A 161 -2.27 12.69 -4.78
C TYR A 161 -1.47 11.81 -3.80
N GLY A 162 -2.17 11.01 -3.01
CA GLY A 162 -1.59 10.31 -1.85
C GLY A 162 -1.70 8.78 -1.87
N LYS A 163 -0.80 8.10 -1.14
CA LYS A 163 -0.90 6.67 -0.84
C LYS A 163 -0.61 6.41 0.65
N PHE A 164 -1.45 5.64 1.33
CA PHE A 164 -1.36 5.45 2.79
C PHE A 164 -1.36 6.78 3.55
N VAL A 165 -2.38 7.60 3.27
CA VAL A 165 -2.63 8.88 3.96
C VAL A 165 -3.81 8.66 4.91
N VAL A 166 -3.59 8.87 6.22
CA VAL A 166 -4.59 8.54 7.25
C VAL A 166 -4.67 9.62 8.34
N TYR A 167 -5.87 10.00 8.76
CA TYR A 167 -6.11 11.08 9.74
C TYR A 167 -5.48 12.42 9.32
N CYS A 168 -5.45 12.74 8.03
CA CYS A 168 -4.76 13.91 7.50
C CYS A 168 -5.70 15.01 7.00
N LYS A 169 -5.22 16.26 7.06
CA LYS A 169 -5.95 17.43 6.56
C LYS A 169 -5.05 18.36 5.76
N ASP A 170 -5.51 18.89 4.62
CA ASP A 170 -4.69 19.76 3.76
C ASP A 170 -3.32 19.10 3.44
N CYS A 171 -3.30 17.84 3.01
CA CYS A 171 -2.07 17.11 2.69
C CYS A 171 -1.99 16.75 1.20
N VAL A 172 -0.90 17.15 0.54
CA VAL A 172 -0.74 16.99 -0.91
C VAL A 172 0.55 16.27 -1.23
N ASP A 173 0.48 15.30 -2.15
CA ASP A 173 1.62 14.51 -2.61
C ASP A 173 2.32 13.71 -1.49
N CYS A 174 1.54 13.05 -0.62
CA CYS A 174 2.03 12.30 0.54
C CYS A 174 2.09 10.77 0.33
N LEU A 175 3.06 10.10 0.96
CA LEU A 175 3.25 8.64 0.93
C LEU A 175 3.50 8.12 2.35
N ALA A 176 2.60 7.28 2.90
CA ALA A 176 2.68 6.78 4.28
C ALA A 176 2.77 7.94 5.30
N VAL A 177 1.74 8.81 5.32
CA VAL A 177 1.68 9.98 6.20
C VAL A 177 0.45 9.90 7.10
N TYR A 178 0.67 10.08 8.40
CA TYR A 178 -0.34 9.84 9.44
C TYR A 178 -0.56 11.07 10.33
N SER A 179 -1.81 11.36 10.68
CA SER A 179 -2.18 12.37 11.69
C SER A 179 -1.50 13.72 11.47
N SER A 180 -1.44 14.18 10.21
CA SER A 180 -0.65 15.35 9.79
C SER A 180 -1.52 16.37 9.07
N GLU A 181 -1.14 17.64 9.19
CA GLU A 181 -1.93 18.77 8.66
C GLU A 181 -1.04 19.79 7.93
N LEU A 182 -1.54 20.37 6.83
CA LEU A 182 -0.83 21.37 6.02
C LEU A 182 0.55 20.86 5.54
N CYS A 183 0.57 19.70 4.88
CA CYS A 183 1.82 19.02 4.52
C CYS A 183 1.98 18.78 3.02
N TYR A 184 3.20 18.91 2.52
CA TYR A 184 3.56 18.68 1.12
C TYR A 184 4.77 17.77 0.96
N GLU A 185 4.73 16.82 0.02
CA GLU A 185 5.81 15.86 -0.28
C GLU A 185 6.37 15.19 0.99
N GLY A 186 5.45 14.68 1.81
CA GLY A 186 5.76 13.89 3.01
C GLY A 186 5.90 12.40 2.70
N VAL A 187 6.92 11.74 3.28
CA VAL A 187 7.17 10.30 3.15
C VAL A 187 7.40 9.67 4.52
N ALA A 188 6.71 8.55 4.81
CA ALA A 188 6.92 7.71 6.01
C ALA A 188 6.98 8.51 7.32
N SER A 189 5.98 9.35 7.56
CA SER A 189 6.02 10.39 8.61
C SER A 189 4.71 10.49 9.40
N GLU A 190 4.75 10.93 10.66
CA GLU A 190 3.53 11.14 11.45
C GLU A 190 3.56 12.40 12.32
N GLN A 191 2.37 12.93 12.63
CA GLN A 191 2.19 14.07 13.55
C GLN A 191 2.94 15.33 13.06
N CYS A 192 2.97 15.56 11.74
CA CYS A 192 3.60 16.73 11.15
C CYS A 192 2.60 17.86 10.91
N TYR A 193 3.01 19.11 11.14
CA TYR A 193 2.19 20.30 10.88
C TYR A 193 2.97 21.33 10.07
N GLY A 194 2.43 21.77 8.92
CA GLY A 194 3.06 22.82 8.12
C GLY A 194 4.38 22.41 7.45
N CYS A 195 4.63 21.11 7.28
CA CYS A 195 5.91 20.57 6.79
C CYS A 195 5.94 20.42 5.25
N ARG A 196 7.08 20.75 4.63
CA ARG A 196 7.28 20.70 3.17
C ARG A 196 8.53 19.89 2.84
N PHE A 197 8.43 18.87 1.98
CA PHE A 197 9.54 17.96 1.63
C PHE A 197 10.16 17.30 2.87
N PHE A 198 9.53 16.23 3.37
CA PHE A 198 9.96 15.60 4.62
C PHE A 198 9.89 14.08 4.57
N VAL A 199 10.92 13.41 5.10
CA VAL A 199 11.09 11.95 5.03
C VAL A 199 11.42 11.39 6.41
N ASN A 200 10.76 10.32 6.84
CA ASN A 200 10.99 9.66 8.14
C ASN A 200 10.90 10.61 9.35
N CYS A 201 10.00 11.59 9.29
CA CYS A 201 9.89 12.64 10.31
C CYS A 201 8.70 12.39 11.24
N ARG A 202 8.86 12.71 12.53
CA ARG A 202 7.81 12.53 13.54
C ARG A 202 7.67 13.74 14.45
N ASN A 203 6.42 14.13 14.72
CA ASN A 203 6.08 15.22 15.63
C ASN A 203 6.83 16.54 15.30
N CYS A 204 6.87 16.90 14.02
CA CYS A 204 7.65 18.03 13.50
C CYS A 204 6.74 19.16 13.00
N ARG A 205 7.17 20.42 13.16
CA ARG A 205 6.34 21.60 12.87
C ARG A 205 7.08 22.65 12.04
N ASN A 206 6.41 23.18 11.00
CA ASN A 206 6.88 24.25 10.12
C ASN A 206 8.25 23.95 9.44
N CYS A 207 8.60 22.68 9.26
CA CYS A 207 9.91 22.31 8.74
C CYS A 207 9.93 22.22 7.21
N THR A 208 11.08 22.49 6.58
CA THR A 208 11.23 22.44 5.11
C THR A 208 12.50 21.68 4.71
N MET A 209 12.39 20.69 3.83
CA MET A 209 13.51 19.83 3.40
C MET A 209 14.21 19.19 4.60
N ILE A 210 13.51 18.32 5.34
CA ILE A 210 14.04 17.64 6.52
C ILE A 210 13.93 16.11 6.42
N GLU A 211 14.89 15.39 7.00
CA GLU A 211 14.87 13.93 7.00
C GLU A 211 15.36 13.32 8.33
N ASP A 212 14.80 12.17 8.71
CA ASP A 212 15.08 11.46 9.96
C ASP A 212 14.97 12.37 11.22
N CYS A 213 14.06 13.36 11.22
CA CYS A 213 13.91 14.33 12.32
C CYS A 213 12.75 13.98 13.28
N LEU A 214 12.97 14.17 14.59
CA LEU A 214 11.98 13.91 15.64
C LEU A 214 11.81 15.15 16.53
N GLY A 215 10.57 15.60 16.74
CA GLY A 215 10.26 16.69 17.67
C GLY A 215 10.81 18.06 17.24
N CYS A 216 11.10 18.26 15.96
CA CYS A 216 11.77 19.47 15.46
C CYS A 216 10.78 20.55 15.02
N THR A 217 11.07 21.81 15.32
CA THR A 217 10.20 22.96 14.99
C THR A 217 10.99 24.07 14.29
N ASP A 218 10.47 24.62 13.19
CA ASP A 218 11.11 25.69 12.43
C ASP A 218 12.56 25.29 12.00
N CYS A 219 12.69 24.17 11.27
CA CYS A 219 13.96 23.66 10.75
C CYS A 219 14.01 23.60 9.21
N ILE A 220 15.16 23.93 8.61
CA ILE A 220 15.35 23.96 7.14
C ILE A 220 16.61 23.18 6.74
N GLY A 221 16.49 22.24 5.80
CA GLY A 221 17.65 21.51 5.25
C GLY A 221 18.36 20.63 6.29
N CYS A 222 17.61 20.02 7.21
CA CYS A 222 18.14 19.32 8.39
C CYS A 222 18.01 17.79 8.30
N PHE A 223 19.00 17.08 8.85
CA PHE A 223 19.03 15.63 8.93
C PHE A 223 19.26 15.15 10.37
N GLY A 224 18.53 14.12 10.82
CA GLY A 224 18.84 13.39 12.06
C GLY A 224 18.61 14.15 13.37
N LEU A 225 18.02 15.35 13.35
CA LEU A 225 17.88 16.18 14.55
C LEU A 225 16.82 15.64 15.53
N ARG A 226 17.07 15.85 16.84
CA ARG A 226 16.19 15.45 17.94
C ARG A 226 15.84 16.68 18.80
N ALA A 227 14.54 16.99 18.93
CA ALA A 227 14.02 18.06 19.77
C ALA A 227 14.72 19.44 19.58
N LYS A 228 15.08 19.78 18.34
CA LYS A 228 15.73 21.05 17.99
C LYS A 228 14.74 22.05 17.40
N GLN A 229 15.07 23.34 17.53
CA GLN A 229 14.33 24.43 16.92
C GLN A 229 15.26 25.50 16.35
N TYR A 230 14.80 26.22 15.34
CA TYR A 230 15.52 27.29 14.65
C TYR A 230 16.85 26.82 14.02
N CYS A 231 16.82 25.64 13.38
CA CYS A 231 17.98 25.09 12.70
C CYS A 231 17.93 25.32 11.19
N ILE A 232 19.07 25.66 10.59
CA ILE A 232 19.27 25.68 9.13
C ILE A 232 20.54 24.89 8.85
N PHE A 233 20.48 23.85 8.00
CA PHE A 233 21.60 22.98 7.65
C PHE A 233 22.30 22.38 8.90
N ASN A 234 21.50 21.79 9.78
CA ASN A 234 21.87 21.26 11.11
C ASN A 234 22.52 22.25 12.10
N LYS A 235 22.76 23.50 11.72
CA LYS A 235 23.24 24.55 12.63
C LYS A 235 22.06 25.26 13.30
N GLN A 236 22.10 25.37 14.62
CA GLN A 236 21.11 26.09 15.42
C GLN A 236 21.40 27.60 15.44
N TYR A 237 20.34 28.42 15.40
CA TYR A 237 20.39 29.88 15.42
C TYR A 237 19.52 30.45 16.55
N SER A 238 19.69 31.73 16.89
CA SER A 238 18.69 32.44 17.69
C SER A 238 17.41 32.67 16.87
N ALA A 239 16.26 32.83 17.55
CA ALA A 239 14.98 33.07 16.87
C ALA A 239 15.00 34.33 15.97
N GLN A 240 15.74 35.37 16.36
CA GLN A 240 15.89 36.60 15.57
C GLN A 240 16.72 36.38 14.31
N GLU A 241 17.85 35.66 14.41
CA GLU A 241 18.67 35.30 13.25
C GLU A 241 17.92 34.36 12.31
N TYR A 242 17.21 33.36 12.85
CA TYR A 242 16.39 32.45 12.07
C TYR A 242 15.29 33.20 11.31
N ALA A 243 14.53 34.08 11.97
CA ALA A 243 13.51 34.91 11.33
C ALA A 243 14.07 35.88 10.25
N ARG A 244 15.36 36.22 10.32
CA ARG A 244 16.07 36.96 9.27
C ARG A 244 16.46 36.05 8.10
N LEU A 245 17.10 34.92 8.37
CA LEU A 245 17.63 33.98 7.38
C LEU A 245 16.54 33.22 6.62
N THR A 246 15.47 32.82 7.31
CA THR A 246 14.38 32.01 6.72
C THR A 246 13.67 32.69 5.53
N LYS A 247 13.75 34.02 5.43
CA LYS A 247 13.21 34.78 4.29
C LYS A 247 13.83 34.40 2.95
N GLU A 248 15.08 33.94 2.96
CA GLU A 248 15.79 33.46 1.76
C GLU A 248 15.28 32.08 1.29
N TYR A 249 14.53 31.37 2.14
CA TYR A 249 14.03 30.00 1.94
C TYR A 249 12.50 29.87 2.04
N SER A 250 11.77 30.96 2.30
CA SER A 250 10.34 30.93 2.60
C SER A 250 9.49 30.69 1.35
N ALA A 251 9.77 31.44 0.29
CA ALA A 251 9.18 31.25 -1.04
C ALA A 251 10.04 30.25 -1.83
N LEU A 252 9.46 29.10 -2.16
CA LEU A 252 10.19 28.02 -2.80
C LEU A 252 10.05 28.13 -4.33
N SER A 253 11.16 28.43 -5.01
CA SER A 253 11.25 28.27 -6.46
C SER A 253 11.75 26.86 -6.82
N GLN A 254 11.59 26.45 -8.08
CA GLN A 254 12.15 25.17 -8.56
C GLN A 254 13.67 25.08 -8.30
N GLY A 255 14.42 26.15 -8.57
CA GLY A 255 15.85 26.24 -8.25
C GLY A 255 16.15 26.17 -6.76
N GLY A 256 15.36 26.84 -5.92
CA GLY A 256 15.50 26.81 -4.46
C GLY A 256 15.25 25.42 -3.85
N ILE A 257 14.26 24.69 -4.36
CA ILE A 257 14.00 23.28 -3.98
C ILE A 257 15.18 22.39 -4.40
N GLY A 258 15.70 22.59 -5.61
CA GLY A 258 16.89 21.88 -6.11
C GLY A 258 18.11 22.10 -5.21
N TYR A 259 18.40 23.35 -4.84
CA TYR A 259 19.46 23.71 -3.90
C TYR A 259 19.28 23.03 -2.54
N LEU A 260 18.12 23.21 -1.90
CA LEU A 260 17.85 22.62 -0.58
C LEU A 260 17.98 21.09 -0.59
N ARG A 261 17.51 20.43 -1.64
CA ARG A 261 17.61 18.96 -1.81
C ARG A 261 19.07 18.51 -1.96
N GLN A 262 19.86 19.23 -2.76
CA GLN A 262 21.29 18.96 -2.94
C GLN A 262 22.06 19.14 -1.63
N THR A 263 21.87 20.27 -0.94
CA THR A 263 22.55 20.55 0.34
C THR A 263 22.15 19.53 1.42
N LEU A 264 20.89 19.11 1.51
CA LEU A 264 20.49 18.02 2.41
C LEU A 264 21.21 16.71 2.05
N SER A 265 21.33 16.36 0.77
CA SER A 265 22.04 15.15 0.32
C SER A 265 23.53 15.17 0.71
N GLU A 266 24.19 16.32 0.62
CA GLU A 266 25.59 16.50 1.02
C GLU A 266 25.78 16.36 2.54
N ILE A 267 24.89 16.98 3.33
CA ILE A 267 24.87 16.85 4.79
C ILE A 267 24.69 15.38 5.18
N LYS A 268 23.67 14.71 4.62
CA LYS A 268 23.38 13.29 4.86
C LYS A 268 24.57 12.39 4.58
N ALA A 269 25.25 12.56 3.44
CA ALA A 269 26.39 11.72 3.06
C ALA A 269 27.52 11.72 4.10
N SER A 270 27.66 12.79 4.90
CA SER A 270 28.65 12.90 5.98
C SER A 270 28.18 12.38 7.34
N LEU A 271 26.88 12.12 7.52
CA LEU A 271 26.27 11.79 8.81
C LEU A 271 25.83 10.33 8.88
N PRO A 272 25.81 9.74 10.09
CA PRO A 272 25.35 8.37 10.26
C PRO A 272 23.84 8.26 10.09
N HIS A 273 23.42 7.16 9.47
CA HIS A 273 22.02 6.78 9.30
C HIS A 273 21.67 5.62 10.26
N PRO A 274 20.43 5.51 10.74
CA PRO A 274 19.99 4.36 11.50
C PRO A 274 19.95 3.11 10.61
N HIS A 275 20.30 1.94 11.15
CA HIS A 275 20.21 0.67 10.38
C HIS A 275 18.79 0.31 9.92
N ALA A 276 17.77 0.68 10.68
CA ALA A 276 16.35 0.52 10.39
C ALA A 276 15.56 1.51 11.26
N HIS A 277 14.36 1.87 10.84
CA HIS A 277 13.45 2.77 11.57
C HIS A 277 12.60 2.00 12.59
N ILE A 278 13.27 1.25 13.46
CA ILE A 278 12.66 0.47 14.55
C ILE A 278 12.68 1.31 15.83
N TYR A 279 11.57 1.33 16.57
CA TYR A 279 11.44 2.11 17.80
C TYR A 279 10.89 1.24 18.94
N ALA A 280 11.50 1.36 20.13
CA ALA A 280 11.03 0.74 21.39
C ALA A 280 10.68 -0.76 21.27
N SER A 281 11.51 -1.55 20.56
CA SER A 281 11.20 -2.94 20.21
C SER A 281 12.41 -3.85 20.43
N GLU A 282 12.20 -5.01 21.06
CA GLU A 282 13.23 -6.04 21.23
C GLU A 282 13.07 -7.16 20.17
N ASN A 283 14.19 -7.70 19.67
CA ASN A 283 14.26 -8.90 18.81
C ASN A 283 13.40 -8.89 17.52
N CYS A 284 13.19 -7.74 16.88
CA CYS A 284 12.44 -7.62 15.63
C CYS A 284 13.33 -7.38 14.39
N THR A 285 12.91 -7.87 13.21
CA THR A 285 13.59 -7.62 11.92
C THR A 285 12.65 -7.00 10.88
N GLY A 286 13.14 -6.00 10.15
CA GLY A 286 12.33 -5.25 9.17
C GLY A 286 12.75 -3.79 9.03
N ASP A 287 11.86 -2.98 8.45
CA ASP A 287 11.85 -1.52 8.56
C ASP A 287 10.47 -1.07 9.10
N SER A 288 10.42 0.03 9.83
CA SER A 288 9.24 0.61 10.52
C SER A 288 8.28 -0.38 11.21
N VAL A 289 8.51 -0.70 12.48
CA VAL A 289 7.60 -1.51 13.32
C VAL A 289 7.39 -0.87 14.70
N TYR A 290 6.14 -0.91 15.19
CA TYR A 290 5.74 -0.56 16.57
C TYR A 290 4.64 -1.55 17.02
N ASN A 291 4.30 -1.75 18.30
CA ASN A 291 5.14 -1.67 19.50
C ASN A 291 5.65 -3.07 19.93
N SER A 292 5.41 -4.09 19.07
CA SER A 292 6.24 -5.29 18.87
C SER A 292 6.17 -6.50 19.79
N LYS A 293 6.52 -7.65 19.15
CA LYS A 293 7.34 -8.80 19.60
C LYS A 293 6.85 -10.09 18.89
N ASN A 294 7.58 -10.90 18.13
CA ASN A 294 8.92 -10.82 17.52
C ASN A 294 8.75 -10.97 15.99
N CYS A 295 8.55 -9.88 15.24
CA CYS A 295 8.11 -9.94 13.84
C CYS A 295 9.25 -10.25 12.84
N SER A 296 9.02 -10.98 11.73
CA SER A 296 10.03 -11.13 10.65
C SER A 296 9.47 -11.36 9.23
N ASN A 297 9.80 -10.65 8.16
CA ASN A 297 10.69 -9.50 7.98
C ASN A 297 9.83 -8.34 7.42
N ALA A 298 9.44 -7.41 8.30
CA ALA A 298 8.25 -6.57 8.16
C ALA A 298 8.52 -5.14 7.64
N PHE A 299 7.58 -4.57 6.88
CA PHE A 299 7.62 -3.18 6.39
C PHE A 299 6.20 -2.71 5.98
N ASP A 300 5.41 -1.92 6.70
CA ASP A 300 5.64 -1.14 7.91
C ASP A 300 4.40 -1.34 8.83
N CYS A 301 4.56 -1.54 10.15
CA CYS A 301 3.50 -2.07 11.04
C CYS A 301 3.32 -1.30 12.37
N LYS A 302 2.12 -1.28 12.96
CA LYS A 302 1.81 -0.48 14.17
C LYS A 302 0.78 -1.17 15.11
N ASP A 303 1.23 -1.50 16.32
CA ASP A 303 0.62 -2.33 17.38
C ASP A 303 0.59 -3.84 17.07
N CYS A 304 1.73 -4.53 17.22
CA CYS A 304 1.98 -5.91 16.75
C CYS A 304 2.35 -6.92 17.86
N GLU A 305 1.99 -8.19 17.70
CA GLU A 305 2.69 -9.36 18.31
C GLU A 305 2.73 -10.60 17.35
N ASP A 306 3.71 -11.49 17.55
CA ASP A 306 4.26 -12.62 16.75
C ASP A 306 3.82 -12.80 15.27
N CYS A 307 4.22 -11.87 14.38
CA CYS A 307 3.91 -11.90 12.93
C CYS A 307 5.10 -12.27 12.00
N ARG A 308 4.87 -12.82 10.81
CA ARG A 308 5.95 -13.19 9.86
C ARG A 308 5.47 -13.54 8.44
N ASN A 309 5.63 -12.79 7.33
CA ASN A 309 6.42 -11.62 6.91
C ASN A 309 5.54 -10.52 6.22
N VAL A 310 5.17 -9.47 6.95
CA VAL A 310 4.02 -8.58 6.66
C VAL A 310 4.35 -7.25 5.92
N TYR A 311 3.34 -6.59 5.32
CA TYR A 311 3.55 -5.48 4.38
C TYR A 311 2.62 -4.25 4.38
N PHE A 312 1.67 -4.11 5.33
CA PHE A 312 1.30 -2.84 6.01
C PHE A 312 0.15 -3.15 6.98
N ALA A 313 0.34 -2.94 8.27
CA ALA A 313 -0.52 -3.57 9.29
C ALA A 313 -0.68 -2.79 10.61
N PRO A 314 -1.79 -2.06 10.79
CA PRO A 314 -2.32 -1.69 12.10
C PRO A 314 -3.73 -2.28 12.37
N LYS A 315 -3.98 -3.11 13.39
CA LYS A 315 -3.17 -3.56 14.54
C LYS A 315 -3.25 -5.08 14.62
N THR A 316 -2.17 -5.80 14.92
CA THR A 316 -2.09 -7.24 14.59
C THR A 316 -1.60 -8.16 15.71
N LEU A 317 -2.25 -9.33 15.86
CA LEU A 317 -1.99 -10.30 16.94
C LEU A 317 -2.68 -11.65 16.62
N CYS A 318 -2.16 -12.56 15.77
CA CYS A 318 -0.83 -12.71 15.18
C CYS A 318 -0.91 -13.25 13.73
N THR A 319 0.06 -12.96 12.83
CA THR A 319 -0.18 -13.05 11.36
C THR A 319 1.01 -13.48 10.49
N GLN A 320 0.79 -14.40 9.53
CA GLN A 320 1.80 -14.86 8.56
C GLN A 320 1.18 -15.11 7.16
N ASP A 321 1.29 -14.32 6.10
CA ASP A 321 1.88 -13.00 5.89
C ASP A 321 0.86 -12.03 5.21
N CYS A 322 0.70 -10.78 5.69
CA CYS A 322 -0.34 -9.80 5.24
C CYS A 322 0.20 -8.69 4.31
N ALA A 323 -0.63 -8.16 3.41
CA ALA A 323 -0.48 -6.86 2.73
C ALA A 323 -1.83 -6.39 2.15
N PHE A 324 -2.75 -5.71 2.83
CA PHE A 324 -2.63 -4.81 3.97
C PHE A 324 -3.84 -4.98 4.91
N CYS A 325 -3.66 -4.63 6.18
CA CYS A 325 -4.61 -4.92 7.25
C CYS A 325 -5.00 -3.62 7.97
N ALA A 326 -5.95 -2.85 7.40
CA ALA A 326 -6.28 -1.48 7.81
C ALA A 326 -7.30 -1.45 8.97
N PRO A 327 -7.59 -0.26 9.56
CA PRO A 327 -7.49 -0.06 11.00
C PRO A 327 -8.16 -1.18 11.83
N ASP A 328 -7.33 -1.83 12.66
CA ASP A 328 -7.65 -2.85 13.67
C ASP A 328 -7.62 -4.34 13.24
N GLY A 329 -7.01 -4.62 12.08
CA GLY A 329 -6.22 -5.83 11.77
C GLY A 329 -6.85 -7.23 11.89
N ASP A 330 -6.00 -8.25 12.06
CA ASP A 330 -6.35 -9.68 11.99
C ASP A 330 -5.84 -10.46 13.22
N ARG A 331 -6.63 -11.43 13.71
CA ARG A 331 -6.24 -12.31 14.84
C ARG A 331 -5.56 -13.61 14.41
N TYR A 332 -6.07 -14.31 13.41
CA TYR A 332 -5.48 -15.57 12.91
C TYR A 332 -5.52 -15.63 11.37
N CYS A 333 -4.38 -15.38 10.71
CA CYS A 333 -4.33 -15.25 9.24
C CYS A 333 -3.14 -15.89 8.53
N TYR A 334 -3.44 -16.65 7.47
CA TYR A 334 -2.46 -17.26 6.56
C TYR A 334 -2.59 -16.76 5.10
N SER A 335 -1.80 -15.74 4.77
CA SER A 335 -1.74 -14.99 3.48
C SER A 335 -2.95 -14.15 3.08
N VAL A 336 -2.81 -12.82 3.14
CA VAL A 336 -3.89 -11.82 2.97
C VAL A 336 -3.46 -10.64 2.09
N CYS A 337 -4.30 -10.23 1.14
CA CYS A 337 -4.22 -8.95 0.41
C CYS A 337 -5.62 -8.46 0.03
N SER A 338 -6.55 -8.27 0.95
CA SER A 338 -6.37 -7.38 2.09
C SER A 338 -7.66 -7.39 2.97
N THR A 339 -7.68 -6.68 4.10
CA THR A 339 -8.68 -6.87 5.19
C THR A 339 -8.97 -5.59 5.99
N VAL A 340 -10.05 -5.60 6.81
CA VAL A 340 -10.26 -4.84 8.06
C VAL A 340 -11.10 -5.70 9.03
N ASP A 341 -10.62 -5.94 10.25
CA ASP A 341 -11.24 -6.75 11.34
C ASP A 341 -11.71 -8.17 10.94
N LEU A 342 -10.78 -9.13 11.04
CA LEU A 342 -11.03 -10.58 10.87
C LEU A 342 -10.55 -11.42 12.06
N GLU A 343 -11.46 -12.25 12.58
CA GLU A 343 -11.15 -13.21 13.65
C GLU A 343 -10.37 -14.44 13.12
N SER A 344 -10.72 -14.97 11.94
CA SER A 344 -10.08 -16.18 11.39
C SER A 344 -10.23 -16.29 9.86
N SER A 345 -9.10 -16.46 9.14
CA SER A 345 -9.13 -16.68 7.69
C SER A 345 -7.97 -17.47 7.07
N MET A 346 -8.23 -18.05 5.88
CA MET A 346 -7.19 -18.57 4.98
C MET A 346 -7.46 -18.13 3.53
N ALA A 347 -6.53 -17.36 2.95
CA ALA A 347 -6.54 -16.72 1.63
C ALA A 347 -7.65 -15.66 1.39
N CYS A 348 -7.25 -14.39 1.19
CA CYS A 348 -8.18 -13.25 1.08
C CYS A 348 -7.71 -12.08 0.17
N PHE A 349 -8.59 -11.60 -0.69
CA PHE A 349 -8.75 -10.22 -1.20
C PHE A 349 -10.24 -10.04 -1.56
N TYR A 350 -10.88 -8.89 -1.37
CA TYR A 350 -10.91 -8.02 -0.20
C TYR A 350 -12.07 -8.41 0.72
N VAL A 351 -11.88 -8.41 2.04
CA VAL A 351 -12.97 -8.65 3.01
C VAL A 351 -12.92 -7.60 4.12
N TRP A 352 -14.04 -6.95 4.44
CA TRP A 352 -14.04 -5.79 5.36
C TRP A 352 -14.70 -6.03 6.73
N TYR A 353 -15.40 -7.16 6.97
CA TYR A 353 -15.71 -7.66 8.32
C TYR A 353 -16.09 -9.15 8.24
N GLY A 354 -15.64 -10.00 9.18
CA GLY A 354 -16.14 -11.39 9.26
C GLY A 354 -15.35 -12.40 10.10
N SER A 355 -15.80 -13.65 10.05
CA SER A 355 -15.19 -14.79 10.79
C SER A 355 -15.39 -16.14 10.09
N ASN A 356 -14.43 -17.06 10.26
CA ASN A 356 -14.41 -18.40 9.65
C ASN A 356 -14.54 -18.36 8.12
N ILE A 357 -13.55 -17.74 7.46
CA ILE A 357 -13.54 -17.49 6.01
C ILE A 357 -12.39 -18.25 5.33
N TYR A 358 -12.72 -19.09 4.34
CA TYR A 358 -11.76 -19.93 3.63
C TYR A 358 -11.90 -19.75 2.12
N TYR A 359 -10.89 -19.15 1.47
CA TYR A 359 -10.82 -18.71 0.07
C TYR A 359 -11.92 -17.72 -0.35
N SER A 360 -11.52 -16.46 -0.57
CA SER A 360 -12.45 -15.34 -0.79
C SER A 360 -12.01 -14.44 -1.95
N LEU A 361 -12.98 -13.99 -2.76
CA LEU A 361 -12.81 -12.93 -3.77
C LEU A 361 -13.91 -11.87 -3.57
N GLU A 362 -13.59 -10.79 -2.86
CA GLU A 362 -14.43 -9.57 -2.68
C GLU A 362 -15.75 -9.77 -1.89
N CYS A 363 -15.69 -10.12 -0.59
CA CYS A 363 -16.88 -10.47 0.23
C CYS A 363 -16.95 -9.62 1.51
N HIS A 364 -18.07 -8.98 1.85
CA HIS A 364 -17.97 -7.75 2.69
C HIS A 364 -18.48 -7.75 4.14
N HIS A 365 -19.41 -8.63 4.55
CA HIS A 365 -19.87 -8.73 5.95
C HIS A 365 -20.43 -10.14 6.17
N ASN A 366 -19.61 -11.14 6.48
CA ASN A 366 -20.03 -12.55 6.38
C ASN A 366 -19.41 -13.45 7.46
N SER A 367 -20.02 -14.60 7.75
CA SER A 367 -19.45 -15.59 8.67
C SER A 367 -19.68 -17.04 8.22
N ASN A 368 -18.70 -17.91 8.42
CA ASN A 368 -18.75 -19.34 8.05
C ASN A 368 -19.01 -19.52 6.54
N ILE A 369 -18.00 -19.21 5.73
CA ILE A 369 -18.06 -19.28 4.26
C ILE A 369 -16.82 -19.98 3.68
N PHE A 370 -17.02 -20.70 2.57
CA PHE A 370 -15.98 -21.54 1.97
C PHE A 370 -16.01 -21.46 0.43
N GLY A 371 -14.96 -20.92 -0.19
CA GLY A 371 -14.87 -20.72 -1.63
C GLY A 371 -15.98 -19.81 -2.17
N CYS A 372 -15.88 -18.51 -1.95
CA CYS A 372 -17.00 -17.57 -2.15
C CYS A 372 -16.59 -16.23 -2.80
N VAL A 373 -17.56 -15.55 -3.44
CA VAL A 373 -17.33 -14.38 -4.30
C VAL A 373 -18.47 -13.35 -4.19
N GLY A 374 -18.25 -12.12 -3.72
CA GLY A 374 -19.24 -11.03 -3.86
C GLY A 374 -20.44 -11.02 -2.89
N LEU A 375 -20.40 -11.72 -1.75
CA LEU A 375 -21.54 -11.82 -0.82
C LEU A 375 -21.70 -10.62 0.15
N LYS A 376 -22.97 -10.23 0.41
CA LYS A 376 -23.38 -9.21 1.41
C LYS A 376 -24.27 -9.81 2.52
N ASN A 377 -23.83 -9.75 3.78
CA ASN A 377 -24.60 -10.13 4.99
C ASN A 377 -25.12 -11.58 5.02
N LYS A 378 -24.29 -12.57 4.66
CA LYS A 378 -24.66 -14.00 4.58
C LYS A 378 -23.80 -14.92 5.48
N ARG A 379 -24.26 -16.17 5.63
CA ARG A 379 -23.61 -17.23 6.44
C ARG A 379 -23.88 -18.62 5.91
N TYR A 380 -23.00 -19.58 6.20
CA TYR A 380 -23.08 -20.98 5.75
C TYR A 380 -23.19 -21.09 4.22
N CYS A 381 -22.25 -20.46 3.53
CA CYS A 381 -22.26 -20.32 2.07
C CYS A 381 -21.06 -20.98 1.41
N ILE A 382 -21.30 -21.63 0.26
CA ILE A 382 -20.29 -22.23 -0.62
C ILE A 382 -20.63 -21.81 -2.05
N LEU A 383 -19.70 -21.20 -2.77
CA LEU A 383 -19.89 -20.73 -4.16
C LEU A 383 -21.19 -19.92 -4.34
N ASN A 384 -21.40 -18.93 -3.47
CA ASN A 384 -22.60 -18.09 -3.36
C ASN A 384 -23.94 -18.80 -3.10
N LYS A 385 -23.95 -20.12 -2.89
CA LYS A 385 -25.14 -20.84 -2.46
C LYS A 385 -25.15 -20.97 -0.95
N GLN A 386 -26.30 -20.68 -0.33
CA GLN A 386 -26.52 -20.83 1.11
C GLN A 386 -27.05 -22.24 1.44
N TYR A 387 -26.61 -22.78 2.58
CA TYR A 387 -26.95 -24.10 3.10
C TYR A 387 -27.38 -24.02 4.56
N THR A 388 -27.97 -25.09 5.10
CA THR A 388 -28.06 -25.25 6.55
C THR A 388 -26.66 -25.51 7.15
N LYS A 389 -26.51 -25.33 8.47
CA LYS A 389 -25.24 -25.54 9.17
C LYS A 389 -24.70 -26.97 8.95
N ASP A 390 -25.55 -27.98 9.12
CA ASP A 390 -25.14 -29.38 9.06
C ASP A 390 -24.79 -29.81 7.64
N GLU A 391 -25.52 -29.31 6.63
CA GLU A 391 -25.15 -29.49 5.21
C GLU A 391 -23.81 -28.83 4.89
N TYR A 392 -23.60 -27.59 5.37
CA TYR A 392 -22.38 -26.84 5.16
C TYR A 392 -21.15 -27.55 5.74
N GLU A 393 -21.18 -27.94 7.02
CA GLU A 393 -20.04 -28.62 7.67
C GLU A 393 -19.69 -29.94 6.97
N ASN A 394 -20.70 -30.77 6.68
CA ASN A 394 -20.50 -32.07 6.03
C ASN A 394 -20.07 -31.95 4.56
N LEU A 395 -20.49 -30.91 3.84
CA LEU A 395 -20.06 -30.66 2.46
C LEU A 395 -18.64 -30.09 2.43
N VAL A 396 -18.31 -29.13 3.30
CA VAL A 396 -16.94 -28.57 3.41
C VAL A 396 -15.92 -29.67 3.73
N ALA A 397 -16.20 -30.58 4.66
CA ALA A 397 -15.29 -31.69 4.96
C ALA A 397 -14.96 -32.56 3.72
N LYS A 398 -15.94 -32.79 2.84
CA LYS A 398 -15.74 -33.52 1.56
C LYS A 398 -14.96 -32.69 0.54
N ILE A 399 -15.25 -31.40 0.43
CA ILE A 399 -14.53 -30.48 -0.46
C ILE A 399 -13.05 -30.42 -0.07
N ILE A 400 -12.74 -30.30 1.22
CA ILE A 400 -11.36 -30.29 1.73
C ILE A 400 -10.60 -31.57 1.34
N ALA A 401 -11.24 -32.74 1.40
CA ALA A 401 -10.63 -33.99 0.94
C ALA A 401 -10.30 -33.96 -0.57
N SER A 402 -11.18 -33.40 -1.40
CA SER A 402 -10.93 -33.18 -2.83
C SER A 402 -9.78 -32.17 -3.05
N MET A 403 -9.77 -31.06 -2.32
CA MET A 403 -8.72 -30.03 -2.41
C MET A 403 -7.34 -30.51 -1.94
N ARG A 404 -7.26 -31.50 -1.04
CA ARG A 404 -6.01 -32.20 -0.71
C ARG A 404 -5.50 -33.05 -1.87
N ALA A 405 -6.39 -33.75 -2.56
CA ALA A 405 -6.03 -34.56 -3.73
C ALA A 405 -5.59 -33.69 -4.94
N SER A 406 -6.15 -32.49 -5.12
CA SER A 406 -5.73 -31.54 -6.16
C SER A 406 -4.49 -30.70 -5.78
N GLY A 407 -4.08 -30.70 -4.51
CA GLY A 407 -3.02 -29.83 -3.99
C GLY A 407 -3.40 -28.35 -3.89
N GLU A 408 -4.69 -28.04 -3.78
CA GLU A 408 -5.24 -26.69 -3.57
C GLU A 408 -5.41 -26.35 -2.06
N TRP A 409 -5.56 -27.35 -1.19
CA TRP A 409 -5.73 -27.12 0.25
C TRP A 409 -4.46 -26.51 0.88
N GLY A 410 -4.60 -25.33 1.50
CA GLY A 410 -3.51 -24.57 2.12
C GLY A 410 -2.77 -23.59 1.20
N GLU A 411 -3.10 -23.53 -0.10
CA GLU A 411 -2.48 -22.60 -1.05
C GLU A 411 -3.32 -21.32 -1.20
N TYR A 412 -2.65 -20.19 -1.51
CA TYR A 412 -3.31 -18.92 -1.83
C TYR A 412 -3.93 -18.94 -3.23
N LEU A 413 -4.80 -17.97 -3.51
CA LEU A 413 -5.42 -17.75 -4.82
C LEU A 413 -4.36 -17.71 -5.94
N PRO A 414 -4.47 -18.54 -7.00
CA PRO A 414 -3.50 -18.53 -8.09
C PRO A 414 -3.65 -17.28 -8.98
N ALA A 415 -2.54 -16.84 -9.57
CA ALA A 415 -2.41 -15.59 -10.31
C ALA A 415 -3.47 -15.35 -11.39
N ASP A 416 -4.00 -16.41 -12.00
CA ASP A 416 -5.02 -16.34 -13.05
C ASP A 416 -6.46 -16.11 -12.55
N LEU A 417 -6.67 -16.08 -11.23
CA LEU A 417 -7.89 -15.56 -10.61
C LEU A 417 -7.84 -14.05 -10.35
N SER A 418 -6.68 -13.40 -10.45
CA SER A 418 -6.62 -11.94 -10.36
C SER A 418 -7.48 -11.33 -11.48
N PRO A 419 -8.23 -10.24 -11.22
CA PRO A 419 -8.91 -9.48 -12.27
C PRO A 419 -7.98 -8.57 -13.10
N PHE A 420 -6.72 -8.41 -12.70
CA PHE A 420 -5.80 -7.41 -13.29
C PHE A 420 -4.61 -8.07 -14.01
N ALA A 421 -3.95 -7.36 -14.92
CA ALA A 421 -2.62 -7.73 -15.42
C ALA A 421 -1.54 -7.26 -14.43
N TYR A 422 -0.37 -7.89 -14.50
CA TYR A 422 0.72 -7.66 -13.54
C TYR A 422 1.11 -6.17 -13.44
N ASN A 423 1.25 -5.51 -14.59
CA ASN A 423 1.64 -4.11 -14.72
C ASN A 423 0.54 -3.09 -14.32
N GLU A 424 -0.68 -3.54 -14.02
CA GLU A 424 -1.75 -2.71 -13.44
C GLU A 424 -1.74 -2.74 -11.91
N THR A 425 -1.03 -3.70 -11.32
CA THR A 425 -1.12 -4.01 -9.88
C THR A 425 0.01 -3.40 -9.08
N ILE A 426 -0.19 -3.32 -7.76
CA ILE A 426 0.87 -2.95 -6.81
C ILE A 426 2.07 -3.92 -6.83
N ALA A 427 1.95 -5.13 -7.42
CA ALA A 427 3.10 -6.01 -7.61
C ALA A 427 4.15 -5.39 -8.54
N GLN A 428 3.77 -4.64 -9.58
CA GLN A 428 4.73 -3.97 -10.47
C GLN A 428 5.49 -2.82 -9.77
N GLU A 429 4.93 -2.22 -8.72
CA GLU A 429 5.63 -1.19 -7.94
C GLU A 429 6.77 -1.77 -7.09
N TYR A 430 6.54 -2.93 -6.47
CA TYR A 430 7.45 -3.53 -5.49
C TYR A 430 8.32 -4.66 -6.05
N PHE A 431 7.87 -5.30 -7.13
CA PHE A 431 8.54 -6.39 -7.84
C PHE A 431 8.48 -6.09 -9.35
N PRO A 432 9.12 -5.01 -9.84
CA PRO A 432 9.02 -4.59 -11.22
C PRO A 432 9.55 -5.67 -12.18
N LEU A 433 8.72 -6.08 -13.13
CA LEU A 433 9.08 -7.00 -14.21
C LEU A 433 9.02 -6.30 -15.58
N THR A 434 9.78 -6.82 -16.54
CA THR A 434 9.52 -6.55 -17.96
C THR A 434 8.33 -7.38 -18.45
N LYS A 435 7.74 -7.01 -19.59
CA LYS A 435 6.66 -7.76 -20.23
C LYS A 435 7.03 -9.23 -20.46
N GLU A 436 8.21 -9.46 -21.01
CA GLU A 436 8.76 -10.78 -21.34
C GLU A 436 8.92 -11.60 -20.06
N SER A 437 9.51 -11.00 -19.02
CA SER A 437 9.71 -11.64 -17.72
C SER A 437 8.39 -12.00 -17.04
N ALA A 438 7.40 -11.10 -17.10
CA ALA A 438 6.07 -11.34 -16.54
C ALA A 438 5.38 -12.51 -17.25
N MET A 439 5.37 -12.51 -18.59
CA MET A 439 4.75 -13.56 -19.39
C MET A 439 5.44 -14.93 -19.22
N GLN A 440 6.78 -14.97 -19.19
CA GLN A 440 7.55 -16.19 -18.91
C GLN A 440 7.25 -16.77 -17.51
N ASN A 441 7.00 -15.91 -16.53
CA ASN A 441 6.62 -16.30 -15.18
C ASN A 441 5.12 -16.64 -15.03
N GLY A 442 4.35 -16.63 -16.11
CA GLY A 442 2.93 -17.00 -16.13
C GLY A 442 1.97 -15.90 -15.67
N TRP A 443 2.42 -14.65 -15.59
CA TRP A 443 1.56 -13.50 -15.31
C TRP A 443 0.98 -12.92 -16.60
N ARG A 444 -0.22 -12.35 -16.54
CA ARG A 444 -0.78 -11.55 -17.64
C ARG A 444 -0.07 -10.20 -17.70
N TRP A 445 0.07 -9.65 -18.89
CA TRP A 445 0.54 -8.29 -19.14
C TRP A 445 -0.46 -7.56 -20.05
N ARG A 446 -0.75 -6.30 -19.76
CA ARG A 446 -1.62 -5.45 -20.57
C ARG A 446 -0.81 -4.33 -21.19
N ASP A 447 -0.76 -4.26 -22.51
CA ASP A 447 -0.12 -3.14 -23.20
C ASP A 447 -0.92 -1.85 -23.00
N GLU A 448 -0.24 -0.71 -22.90
CA GLU A 448 -0.90 0.60 -22.78
C GLU A 448 -1.44 1.01 -24.16
N THR A 449 -2.74 0.82 -24.34
CA THR A 449 -3.49 1.09 -25.58
C THR A 449 -4.26 2.42 -25.55
N GLU A 450 -4.25 3.14 -24.42
CA GLU A 450 -4.92 4.44 -24.31
C GLU A 450 -4.05 5.54 -24.92
N GLU A 451 -4.52 6.13 -26.03
CA GLU A 451 -3.92 7.37 -26.53
C GLU A 451 -3.96 8.45 -25.44
N ALA A 452 -2.86 9.18 -25.28
CA ALA A 452 -2.84 10.36 -24.42
C ALA A 452 -3.98 11.32 -24.83
N PRO A 453 -4.70 11.95 -23.87
CA PRO A 453 -5.83 12.82 -24.20
C PRO A 453 -5.43 13.88 -25.23
N LYS A 454 -6.14 13.90 -26.37
CA LYS A 454 -6.01 14.92 -27.42
C LYS A 454 -6.47 16.27 -26.85
N THR A 455 -5.52 16.93 -26.21
CA THR A 455 -5.68 18.25 -25.59
C THR A 455 -5.49 19.35 -26.64
N GLY A 456 -5.92 20.57 -26.31
CA GLY A 456 -5.75 21.73 -27.17
C GLY A 456 -4.31 22.27 -27.16
N LYS A 457 -4.15 23.58 -27.02
CA LYS A 457 -2.81 24.17 -26.77
C LYS A 457 -2.29 23.67 -25.42
N THR A 458 -1.07 23.15 -25.40
CA THR A 458 -0.38 22.70 -24.19
C THR A 458 0.71 23.68 -23.78
N ILE A 459 1.16 23.61 -22.52
CA ILE A 459 2.32 24.37 -22.02
C ILE A 459 3.41 23.40 -21.54
N PRO A 460 4.67 23.52 -22.02
CA PRO A 460 5.79 22.76 -21.45
C PRO A 460 6.06 23.18 -19.99
N GLY A 461 6.38 22.23 -19.10
CA GLY A 461 6.70 22.50 -17.69
C GLY A 461 7.68 23.66 -17.51
N HIS A 462 8.84 23.60 -18.17
CA HIS A 462 9.88 24.64 -18.17
C HIS A 462 9.46 26.05 -18.65
N LYS A 463 8.23 26.24 -19.14
CA LYS A 463 7.67 27.58 -19.47
C LYS A 463 6.75 28.13 -18.37
N LEU A 464 6.50 27.36 -17.32
CA LEU A 464 5.80 27.84 -16.14
C LEU A 464 6.72 28.77 -15.33
N PRO A 465 6.17 29.76 -14.60
CA PRO A 465 6.94 30.57 -13.66
C PRO A 465 7.67 29.70 -12.62
N GLU A 466 8.89 30.09 -12.24
CA GLU A 466 9.67 29.33 -11.24
C GLU A 466 9.07 29.39 -9.83
N ASP A 467 8.28 30.43 -9.53
CA ASP A 467 7.59 30.64 -8.25
C ASP A 467 6.07 30.73 -8.42
N ILE A 468 5.33 30.56 -7.32
CA ILE A 468 3.87 30.55 -7.33
C ILE A 468 3.23 31.93 -7.46
N ALA A 469 3.96 33.02 -7.17
CA ALA A 469 3.44 34.37 -7.26
C ALA A 469 3.27 34.82 -8.73
N GLY A 470 4.10 34.28 -9.63
CA GLY A 470 3.96 34.46 -11.07
C GLY A 470 2.84 33.64 -11.74
N VAL A 471 2.20 32.69 -11.05
CA VAL A 471 1.24 31.74 -11.65
C VAL A 471 -0.19 32.30 -11.70
N PRO A 472 -0.76 32.58 -12.90
CA PRO A 472 -2.12 33.06 -13.05
C PRO A 472 -3.16 31.94 -12.90
N ASP A 473 -4.42 32.29 -12.60
CA ASP A 473 -5.54 31.34 -12.53
C ASP A 473 -5.80 30.58 -13.84
N ASP A 474 -5.42 31.16 -14.98
CA ASP A 474 -5.57 30.55 -16.31
C ASP A 474 -4.84 29.20 -16.44
N ILE A 475 -3.86 28.90 -15.58
CA ILE A 475 -3.18 27.59 -15.55
C ILE A 475 -4.14 26.40 -15.39
N LEU A 476 -5.30 26.61 -14.76
CA LEU A 476 -6.35 25.60 -14.61
C LEU A 476 -6.92 25.15 -15.96
N ASN A 477 -6.75 25.96 -17.01
CA ASN A 477 -7.15 25.66 -18.38
C ASN A 477 -5.97 25.17 -19.25
N TRP A 478 -4.75 25.05 -18.71
CA TRP A 478 -3.54 24.72 -19.46
C TRP A 478 -3.11 23.26 -19.21
N PRO A 479 -3.19 22.37 -20.21
CA PRO A 479 -2.55 21.07 -20.15
C PRO A 479 -1.02 21.23 -20.11
N ILE A 480 -0.41 20.90 -18.98
CA ILE A 480 1.03 20.91 -18.75
C ILE A 480 1.63 19.64 -19.36
N VAL A 481 2.65 19.78 -20.20
CA VAL A 481 3.39 18.64 -20.74
C VAL A 481 4.41 18.18 -19.71
N CYS A 482 4.25 16.96 -19.19
CA CYS A 482 5.17 16.34 -18.24
C CYS A 482 6.59 16.24 -18.83
N GLU A 483 7.59 16.79 -18.14
CA GLU A 483 8.98 16.81 -18.62
C GLU A 483 9.59 15.40 -18.73
N ALA A 484 9.17 14.45 -17.88
CA ALA A 484 9.70 13.09 -17.87
C ALA A 484 9.10 12.14 -18.93
N THR A 485 7.86 12.38 -19.36
CA THR A 485 7.09 11.41 -20.17
C THR A 485 6.34 12.00 -21.36
N ALA A 486 6.38 13.33 -21.55
CA ALA A 486 5.56 14.10 -22.49
C ALA A 486 4.03 13.92 -22.34
N ARG A 487 3.55 13.13 -21.36
CA ARG A 487 2.11 12.95 -21.09
C ARG A 487 1.53 14.28 -20.56
N PRO A 488 0.44 14.79 -21.14
CA PRO A 488 -0.22 15.99 -20.63
C PRO A 488 -0.96 15.70 -19.32
N PHE A 489 -0.94 16.65 -18.40
CA PHE A 489 -1.77 16.68 -17.18
C PHE A 489 -2.31 18.08 -16.92
N GLN A 490 -3.25 18.22 -15.99
CA GLN A 490 -3.78 19.51 -15.54
C GLN A 490 -3.82 19.51 -14.02
N ILE A 491 -3.64 20.68 -13.42
CA ILE A 491 -3.81 20.88 -11.97
C ILE A 491 -5.24 21.34 -11.67
N VAL A 492 -5.77 20.99 -10.50
CA VAL A 492 -7.12 21.37 -10.06
C VAL A 492 -7.11 22.64 -9.20
N LYS A 493 -8.26 23.34 -9.05
CA LYS A 493 -8.34 24.58 -8.27
C LYS A 493 -7.82 24.42 -6.83
N GLN A 494 -8.20 23.31 -6.19
CA GLN A 494 -7.78 22.95 -4.84
C GLN A 494 -6.26 22.74 -4.72
N GLU A 495 -5.63 22.17 -5.75
CA GLU A 495 -4.18 21.97 -5.84
C GLU A 495 -3.45 23.32 -6.00
N LEU A 496 -3.95 24.20 -6.88
CA LEU A 496 -3.40 25.56 -7.06
C LEU A 496 -3.54 26.41 -5.78
N ASP A 497 -4.67 26.32 -5.09
CA ASP A 497 -4.90 27.04 -3.83
C ASP A 497 -3.98 26.53 -2.71
N PHE A 498 -3.76 25.22 -2.64
CA PHE A 498 -2.80 24.62 -1.73
C PHE A 498 -1.37 25.10 -2.00
N TYR A 499 -0.93 25.13 -3.27
CA TYR A 499 0.40 25.64 -3.62
C TYR A 499 0.59 27.11 -3.25
N ARG A 500 -0.43 27.94 -3.42
CA ARG A 500 -0.41 29.35 -2.97
C ARG A 500 -0.35 29.46 -1.45
N LYS A 501 -1.16 28.67 -0.73
CA LYS A 501 -1.19 28.60 0.75
C LYS A 501 0.18 28.22 1.34
N MET A 502 0.88 27.28 0.70
CA MET A 502 2.16 26.72 1.18
C MET A 502 3.42 27.35 0.55
N GLN A 503 3.24 28.32 -0.35
CA GLN A 503 4.31 28.98 -1.11
C GLN A 503 5.20 28.00 -1.90
N LEU A 504 4.55 27.07 -2.61
CA LEU A 504 5.15 26.01 -3.42
C LEU A 504 4.95 26.28 -4.92
N PRO A 505 5.93 25.99 -5.79
CA PRO A 505 5.77 26.14 -7.22
C PRO A 505 4.87 25.03 -7.77
N VAL A 506 4.26 25.28 -8.92
CA VAL A 506 3.43 24.28 -9.61
C VAL A 506 4.28 23.13 -10.17
N PRO A 507 3.76 21.89 -10.21
CA PRO A 507 4.52 20.73 -10.67
C PRO A 507 4.76 20.77 -12.19
N HIS A 508 5.97 20.36 -12.60
CA HIS A 508 6.33 20.13 -14.01
C HIS A 508 6.13 18.66 -14.44
N LEU A 509 5.76 17.80 -13.49
CA LEU A 509 5.69 16.34 -13.66
C LEU A 509 4.26 15.85 -13.41
N HIS A 510 3.83 14.91 -14.25
CA HIS A 510 2.56 14.21 -14.11
C HIS A 510 2.45 13.56 -12.72
N PRO A 511 1.28 13.58 -12.04
CA PRO A 511 1.10 12.99 -10.71
C PRO A 511 1.67 11.57 -10.54
N ASP A 512 1.45 10.68 -11.51
CA ASP A 512 2.06 9.33 -11.54
C ASP A 512 3.60 9.32 -11.45
N GLU A 513 4.29 10.27 -12.12
CA GLU A 513 5.75 10.39 -12.06
C GLU A 513 6.21 11.02 -10.73
N ARG A 514 5.43 11.96 -10.16
CA ARG A 514 5.68 12.49 -8.81
C ARG A 514 5.55 11.40 -7.75
N HIS A 515 4.51 10.57 -7.84
CA HIS A 515 4.34 9.37 -7.01
C HIS A 515 5.51 8.39 -7.17
N LYS A 516 5.93 8.10 -8.40
CA LYS A 516 7.09 7.23 -8.69
C LYS A 516 8.40 7.76 -8.09
N GLN A 517 8.62 9.08 -8.09
CA GLN A 517 9.76 9.69 -7.41
C GLN A 517 9.67 9.55 -5.88
N ARG A 518 8.50 9.76 -5.26
CA ARG A 518 8.28 9.49 -3.83
C ARG A 518 8.45 8.02 -3.46
N MET A 519 8.04 7.11 -4.33
CA MET A 519 8.28 5.67 -4.13
C MET A 519 9.77 5.33 -4.15
N ALA A 520 10.56 6.03 -4.98
CA ALA A 520 12.00 5.84 -5.11
C ALA A 520 12.83 6.51 -4.00
N SER A 521 12.29 7.48 -3.25
CA SER A 521 12.97 8.09 -2.09
C SER A 521 12.90 7.23 -0.82
N ARG A 522 12.08 6.18 -0.82
CA ARG A 522 12.02 5.16 0.23
C ARG A 522 13.10 4.09 0.02
N ASN A 523 13.69 3.59 1.10
CA ASN A 523 14.55 2.41 1.03
C ASN A 523 13.76 1.18 0.52
N PRO A 524 14.35 0.36 -0.35
CA PRO A 524 13.67 -0.79 -0.92
C PRO A 524 13.24 -1.80 0.14
N TYR A 525 12.15 -2.48 -0.20
CA TYR A 525 11.42 -3.44 0.59
C TYR A 525 12.11 -4.82 0.66
N LYS A 526 13.36 -4.77 1.15
CA LYS A 526 14.35 -5.86 1.23
C LYS A 526 15.38 -5.57 2.34
N LEU A 527 15.83 -6.60 3.05
CA LEU A 527 16.91 -6.52 4.04
C LEU A 527 18.23 -7.07 3.48
N TRP A 528 19.34 -6.48 3.93
CA TRP A 528 20.71 -6.94 3.69
C TRP A 528 21.48 -7.01 5.00
N LYS A 529 22.47 -7.91 5.06
CA LYS A 529 23.43 -7.99 6.16
C LYS A 529 24.58 -7.02 5.90
N ARG A 530 24.83 -6.10 6.84
CA ARG A 530 25.98 -5.17 6.86
C ARG A 530 26.68 -5.23 8.23
N GLN A 531 27.76 -4.47 8.39
CA GLN A 531 28.38 -4.20 9.68
C GLN A 531 28.13 -2.73 10.07
N CYS A 532 27.87 -2.48 11.35
CA CYS A 532 27.79 -1.13 11.90
C CYS A 532 29.12 -0.39 11.65
N ALA A 533 29.06 0.79 11.03
CA ALA A 533 30.26 1.54 10.67
C ALA A 533 31.11 1.93 11.90
N LYS A 534 30.49 2.20 13.05
CA LYS A 534 31.15 2.60 14.31
C LYS A 534 31.74 1.42 15.09
N CYS A 535 30.94 0.40 15.43
CA CYS A 535 31.36 -0.71 16.31
C CYS A 535 31.58 -2.07 15.63
N LYS A 536 31.41 -2.17 14.31
CA LYS A 536 31.58 -3.38 13.47
C LYS A 536 30.66 -4.57 13.80
N LYS A 537 29.76 -4.48 14.79
CA LYS A 537 28.69 -5.46 15.03
C LYS A 537 27.88 -5.70 13.74
N GLY A 538 27.52 -6.96 13.47
CA GLY A 538 26.61 -7.30 12.38
C GLY A 538 25.22 -6.68 12.58
N ILE A 539 24.63 -6.19 11.50
CA ILE A 539 23.31 -5.56 11.44
C ILE A 539 22.54 -6.05 10.21
N GLU A 540 21.21 -6.06 10.30
CA GLU A 540 20.33 -6.17 9.13
C GLU A 540 19.73 -4.78 8.85
N THR A 541 19.57 -4.45 7.57
CA THR A 541 19.28 -3.07 7.16
C THR A 541 18.71 -2.99 5.74
N THR A 542 17.97 -1.93 5.44
CA THR A 542 17.43 -1.61 4.10
C THR A 542 18.41 -0.82 3.21
N TYR A 543 19.59 -0.46 3.74
CA TYR A 543 20.71 0.06 2.97
C TYR A 543 21.53 -1.11 2.39
N ALA A 544 21.44 -1.33 1.08
CA ALA A 544 22.23 -2.35 0.39
C ALA A 544 23.76 -2.14 0.57
N PRO A 545 24.60 -3.20 0.55
CA PRO A 545 26.05 -3.10 0.80
C PRO A 545 26.82 -2.17 -0.14
N GLU A 546 26.34 -2.00 -1.36
CA GLU A 546 26.91 -1.13 -2.38
C GLU A 546 26.59 0.37 -2.19
N ARG A 547 25.65 0.72 -1.31
CA ARG A 547 25.27 2.11 -1.08
C ARG A 547 26.22 2.82 -0.09
N PRO A 548 26.54 4.10 -0.30
CA PRO A 548 27.63 4.79 0.40
C PRO A 548 27.29 5.21 1.85
N GLU A 549 26.06 5.07 2.32
CA GLU A 549 25.66 5.64 3.62
C GLU A 549 26.41 4.99 4.80
N ILE A 550 26.73 5.84 5.78
CA ILE A 550 27.37 5.45 7.04
C ILE A 550 26.28 4.87 7.95
N VAL A 551 26.09 3.54 7.92
CA VAL A 551 25.01 2.90 8.70
C VAL A 551 25.48 2.51 10.11
N TYR A 552 24.79 3.00 11.14
CA TYR A 552 25.04 2.66 12.55
C TYR A 552 23.97 1.71 13.10
N CYS A 553 24.37 0.78 13.97
CA CYS A 553 23.41 0.07 14.82
C CYS A 553 22.72 1.06 15.78
N GLU A 554 21.53 0.71 16.25
CA GLU A 554 20.71 1.54 17.14
C GLU A 554 21.50 2.19 18.29
N GLU A 555 22.22 1.42 19.09
CA GLU A 555 23.02 1.92 20.23
C GLU A 555 24.07 2.96 19.81
N CYS A 556 24.71 2.78 18.64
CA CYS A 556 25.71 3.71 18.12
C CYS A 556 25.08 4.98 17.53
N TYR A 557 23.88 4.86 16.95
CA TYR A 557 23.12 5.98 16.39
C TYR A 557 22.51 6.85 17.49
N LEU A 558 21.88 6.23 18.52
CA LEU A 558 21.31 6.94 19.65
C LEU A 558 22.35 7.79 20.41
N LYS A 559 23.58 7.28 20.56
CA LYS A 559 24.73 8.00 21.13
C LYS A 559 25.30 9.14 20.26
N GLU A 560 24.80 9.32 19.05
CA GLU A 560 25.20 10.42 18.15
C GLU A 560 24.15 11.53 18.10
N VAL A 561 22.87 11.18 18.24
CA VAL A 561 21.73 12.12 18.07
C VAL A 561 21.14 12.64 19.38
N TYR A 562 21.60 12.14 20.53
CA TYR A 562 21.26 12.58 21.89
C TYR A 562 22.55 12.86 22.69
#